data_AF-A0A970PGJ4-F1
#
_entry.id   AF-A0A970PGJ4-F1
#
_cell.length_a   1.000
_cell.length_b   1.000
_cell.length_c   1.000
_cell.angle_alpha   90.00
_cell.angle_beta   90.00
_cell.angle_gamma   90.00
#
_symmetry.space_group_name_H-M   'P 1'
#
loop_
_entity.id
_entity.type
_entity.pdbx_description
1 polymer ?
#
loop_
_entity_poly.entity_id
_entity_poly.type
_entity_poly.pdbx_seq_one_letter_code
_entity_poly.pdbx_strand_id
1 'polypeptide(L)'
;MSTINEEPRGEQILDNAYKKMFLALEKGGYNSIAEAAFRLINMPIIIVNAELKKLAQYPDKIIGDPIWDNYFDKHEMTPQMTWQLLEDSIIKESENCERPIWLDRSLVEISQGL
;
A
#
# COMPACT_ATOMS: atom_id res chain seq x y z
N MET A 1 31.63 -31.45 -9.94
CA MET A 1 30.79 -31.20 -8.74
C MET A 1 30.34 -29.75 -8.81
N SER A 2 29.12 -29.49 -9.28
CA SER A 2 28.54 -28.15 -9.30
C SER A 2 28.00 -27.84 -7.91
N THR A 3 28.60 -26.88 -7.23
CA THR A 3 28.04 -26.25 -6.04
C THR A 3 26.73 -25.59 -6.43
N ILE A 4 25.62 -26.18 -6.00
CA ILE A 4 24.31 -25.53 -6.04
C ILE A 4 24.38 -24.44 -4.97
N ASN A 5 24.65 -23.21 -5.40
CA ASN A 5 24.45 -22.04 -4.55
C ASN A 5 22.94 -21.87 -4.39
N GLU A 6 22.38 -22.47 -3.34
CA GLU A 6 21.03 -22.14 -2.91
C GLU A 6 21.09 -20.70 -2.37
N GLU A 7 20.67 -19.74 -3.19
CA GLU A 7 20.44 -18.37 -2.72
C GLU A 7 19.54 -18.40 -1.49
N PRO A 8 19.84 -17.63 -0.44
CA PRO A 8 19.07 -17.63 0.79
C PRO A 8 17.61 -17.34 0.47
N ARG A 9 16.71 -18.13 1.06
CA ARG A 9 15.24 -18.11 0.81
C ARG A 9 14.60 -16.72 0.78
N GLY A 10 15.17 -15.75 1.51
CA GLY A 10 14.73 -14.36 1.53
C GLY A 10 14.99 -13.59 0.23
N GLU A 11 16.12 -13.82 -0.44
CA GLU A 11 16.47 -13.17 -1.71
C GLU A 11 15.51 -13.58 -2.83
N GLN A 12 15.20 -14.88 -2.92
CA GLN A 12 14.23 -15.41 -3.89
C GLN A 12 12.81 -14.84 -3.70
N ILE A 13 12.41 -14.55 -2.45
CA ILE A 13 11.11 -13.93 -2.15
C ILE A 13 11.10 -12.47 -2.65
N LEU A 14 12.17 -11.73 -2.41
CA LEU A 14 12.31 -10.34 -2.85
C LEU A 14 12.35 -10.23 -4.37
N ASP A 15 13.08 -11.11 -5.05
CA ASP A 15 13.16 -11.14 -6.51
C ASP A 15 11.81 -11.45 -7.16
N ASN A 16 11.06 -12.40 -6.58
CA ASN A 16 9.73 -12.73 -7.06
C ASN A 16 8.74 -11.58 -6.82
N ALA A 17 8.84 -10.89 -5.67
CA ALA A 17 8.04 -9.71 -5.39
C ALA A 17 8.35 -8.56 -6.36
N TYR A 18 9.64 -8.29 -6.59
CA TYR A 18 10.10 -7.29 -7.56
C TYR A 18 9.57 -7.61 -8.96
N LYS A 19 9.73 -8.85 -9.43
CA LYS A 19 9.25 -9.28 -10.74
C LYS A 19 7.74 -9.08 -10.91
N LYS A 20 6.94 -9.44 -9.90
CA LYS A 20 5.49 -9.26 -9.92
C LYS A 20 5.10 -7.78 -9.98
N MET A 21 5.78 -6.93 -9.20
CA MET A 21 5.56 -5.48 -9.23
C MET A 21 6.00 -4.86 -10.56
N PHE A 22 7.15 -5.27 -11.10
CA PHE A 22 7.67 -4.78 -12.37
C PHE A 22 6.72 -5.11 -13.53
N LEU A 23 6.21 -6.34 -13.61
CA LEU A 23 5.22 -6.73 -14.62
C LEU A 23 3.91 -5.94 -14.48
N ALA A 24 3.49 -5.64 -13.25
CA ALA A 24 2.32 -4.80 -13.01
C ALA A 24 2.54 -3.35 -13.48
N LEU A 25 3.75 -2.81 -13.27
CA LEU A 25 4.17 -1.50 -13.78
C LEU A 25 4.23 -1.47 -15.31
N GLU A 26 4.79 -2.51 -15.94
CA GLU A 26 4.90 -2.65 -17.40
C GLU A 26 3.51 -2.71 -18.07
N LYS A 27 2.58 -3.46 -17.48
CA LYS A 27 1.17 -3.51 -17.94
C LYS A 27 0.48 -2.14 -17.85
N GLY A 28 0.97 -1.28 -16.95
CA GLY A 28 0.48 0.07 -16.75
C GLY A 28 -0.79 0.14 -15.89
N GLY A 29 -1.07 1.37 -15.44
CA GLY A 29 -2.24 1.72 -14.64
C GLY A 29 -2.10 1.40 -13.15
N TYR A 30 -2.55 2.33 -12.31
CA TYR A 30 -2.46 2.21 -10.85
C TYR A 30 -3.23 0.99 -10.29
N ASN A 31 -4.30 0.55 -10.95
CA ASN A 31 -5.07 -0.63 -10.52
C ASN A 31 -4.26 -1.93 -10.59
N SER A 32 -3.47 -2.12 -11.66
CA SER A 32 -2.61 -3.31 -11.81
C SER A 32 -1.57 -3.39 -10.69
N ILE A 33 -1.03 -2.22 -10.31
CA ILE A 33 -0.06 -2.08 -9.22
C ILE A 33 -0.70 -2.41 -7.87
N ALA A 34 -1.89 -1.85 -7.60
CA ALA A 34 -2.61 -2.09 -6.35
C ALA A 34 -2.98 -3.58 -6.17
N GLU A 35 -3.45 -4.23 -7.24
CA GLU A 35 -3.76 -5.67 -7.23
C GLU A 35 -2.52 -6.53 -6.97
N ALA A 36 -1.39 -6.23 -7.64
CA ALA A 36 -0.15 -6.97 -7.45
C ALA A 36 0.38 -6.81 -6.01
N ALA A 37 0.34 -5.59 -5.47
CA ALA A 37 0.72 -5.28 -4.10
C ALA A 37 -0.15 -6.04 -3.08
N PHE A 38 -1.47 -6.03 -3.26
CA PHE A 38 -2.40 -6.82 -2.43
C PHE A 38 -2.03 -8.30 -2.44
N ARG A 39 -1.75 -8.89 -3.59
CA ARG A 39 -1.39 -10.32 -3.71
C ARG A 39 -0.05 -10.68 -3.06
N LEU A 40 0.85 -9.71 -2.91
CA LEU A 40 2.17 -9.94 -2.33
C LEU A 40 2.14 -9.94 -0.80
N ILE A 41 1.38 -9.02 -0.21
CA ILE A 41 1.40 -8.81 1.25
C ILE A 41 0.09 -9.25 1.92
N ASN A 42 -0.93 -9.56 1.13
CA ASN A 42 -2.28 -9.90 1.57
C ASN A 42 -2.95 -8.83 2.45
N MET A 43 -2.76 -7.55 2.10
CA MET A 43 -3.39 -6.42 2.78
C MET A 43 -4.00 -5.45 1.75
N PRO A 44 -5.13 -4.78 2.08
CA PRO A 44 -5.75 -3.80 1.21
C PRO A 44 -4.83 -2.62 0.89
N ILE A 45 -4.87 -2.15 -0.35
CA ILE A 45 -3.98 -1.12 -0.89
C ILE A 45 -4.79 0.06 -1.40
N ILE A 46 -4.43 1.28 -0.98
CA ILE A 46 -4.87 2.52 -1.61
C ILE A 46 -3.64 3.23 -2.16
N ILE A 47 -3.68 3.61 -3.43
CA ILE A 47 -2.64 4.43 -4.07
C ILE A 47 -3.20 5.84 -4.20
N VAL A 48 -2.44 6.83 -3.72
CA VAL A 48 -2.80 8.24 -3.79
C VAL A 48 -1.72 9.06 -4.50
N ASN A 49 -2.09 10.21 -5.06
CA ASN A 49 -1.11 11.19 -5.55
C ASN A 49 -0.59 12.06 -4.40
N ALA A 50 0.32 12.99 -4.71
CA ALA A 50 0.86 13.95 -3.73
C ALA A 50 -0.20 14.88 -3.11
N GLU A 51 -1.34 15.06 -3.77
CA GLU A 51 -2.50 15.81 -3.25
C GLU A 51 -3.47 14.91 -2.45
N LEU A 52 -3.09 13.65 -2.18
CA LEU A 52 -3.91 12.64 -1.50
C LEU A 52 -5.23 12.29 -2.22
N LYS A 53 -5.30 12.52 -3.54
CA LYS A 53 -6.38 12.01 -4.39
C LYS A 53 -6.14 10.54 -4.68
N LYS A 54 -7.20 9.74 -4.55
CA LYS A 54 -7.15 8.30 -4.82
C LYS A 54 -6.95 8.04 -6.31
N LEU A 55 -5.87 7.34 -6.64
CA LEU A 55 -5.53 6.91 -8.00
C LEU A 55 -5.98 5.48 -8.28
N ALA A 56 -5.92 4.62 -7.26
CA ALA A 56 -6.38 3.24 -7.32
C ALA A 56 -6.64 2.69 -5.91
N GLN A 57 -7.42 1.61 -5.85
CA GLN A 57 -7.56 0.79 -4.64
C GLN A 57 -7.74 -0.68 -5.00
N TYR A 58 -7.33 -1.57 -4.11
CA TYR A 58 -7.64 -2.99 -4.21
C TYR A 58 -7.71 -3.61 -2.80
N PRO A 59 -8.73 -4.41 -2.47
CA PRO A 59 -9.81 -4.91 -3.33
C PRO A 59 -10.83 -3.84 -3.75
N ASP A 60 -11.38 -3.93 -4.96
CA ASP A 60 -12.41 -3.02 -5.46
C ASP A 60 -13.81 -3.32 -4.89
N LYS A 61 -13.87 -3.81 -3.65
CA LYS A 61 -15.09 -4.10 -2.91
C LYS A 61 -14.92 -3.88 -1.42
N ILE A 62 -16.06 -3.78 -0.74
CA ILE A 62 -16.19 -3.89 0.71
C ILE A 62 -15.72 -5.28 1.16
N ILE A 63 -14.95 -5.35 2.23
CA ILE A 63 -14.37 -6.60 2.75
C ILE A 63 -14.76 -6.89 4.21
N GLY A 64 -15.58 -6.04 4.83
CA GLY A 64 -15.96 -6.19 6.23
C GLY A 64 -14.90 -5.66 7.20
N ASP A 65 -13.90 -4.94 6.69
CA ASP A 65 -12.93 -4.22 7.50
C ASP A 65 -13.46 -2.79 7.72
N PRO A 66 -13.76 -2.38 8.96
CA PRO A 66 -14.39 -1.09 9.24
C PRO A 66 -13.58 0.10 8.73
N ILE A 67 -12.25 0.00 8.74
CA ILE A 67 -11.35 1.07 8.31
C ILE A 67 -11.42 1.17 6.79
N TRP A 68 -11.20 0.05 6.10
CA TRP A 68 -11.27 -0.03 4.65
C TRP A 68 -12.63 0.42 4.12
N ASP A 69 -13.70 -0.14 4.68
CA ASP A 69 -15.07 0.07 4.20
C ASP A 69 -15.49 1.55 4.39
N ASN A 70 -15.00 2.23 5.43
CA ASN A 70 -15.24 3.67 5.65
C ASN A 70 -14.51 4.57 4.62
N TYR A 71 -13.44 4.06 4.00
CA TYR A 71 -12.65 4.79 3.00
C TYR A 71 -12.92 4.35 1.55
N PHE A 72 -13.65 3.26 1.36
CA PHE A 72 -13.91 2.63 0.07
C PHE A 72 -14.50 3.60 -0.97
N ASP A 73 -15.52 4.38 -0.60
CA ASP A 73 -16.22 5.29 -1.53
C ASP A 73 -15.59 6.70 -1.62
N LYS A 74 -14.61 7.01 -0.76
CA LYS A 74 -13.98 8.33 -0.73
C LYS A 74 -12.98 8.47 -1.87
N HIS A 75 -13.19 9.45 -2.74
CA HIS A 75 -12.29 9.78 -3.85
C HIS A 75 -11.14 10.69 -3.42
N GLU A 76 -11.36 11.46 -2.36
CA GLU A 76 -10.38 12.34 -1.73
C GLU A 76 -10.30 11.98 -0.25
N MET A 77 -9.08 11.89 0.27
CA MET A 77 -8.90 11.78 1.72
C MET A 77 -9.35 13.08 2.38
N THR A 78 -10.10 12.98 3.48
CA THR A 78 -10.58 14.19 4.16
C THR A 78 -9.40 14.96 4.76
N PRO A 79 -9.52 16.28 4.99
CA PRO A 79 -8.45 17.06 5.64
C PRO A 79 -7.97 16.42 6.95
N GLN A 80 -8.87 15.83 7.76
CA GLN A 80 -8.50 15.13 9.00
C GLN A 80 -7.63 13.90 8.74
N MET A 81 -7.93 13.12 7.69
CA MET A 81 -7.11 11.97 7.27
C MET A 81 -5.75 12.44 6.74
N THR A 82 -5.74 13.51 5.95
CA THR A 82 -4.53 14.18 5.45
C THR A 82 -3.64 14.66 6.60
N TRP A 83 -4.23 15.30 7.61
CA TRP A 83 -3.50 15.78 8.79
C TRP A 83 -2.90 14.63 9.59
N GLN A 84 -3.62 13.52 9.80
CA GLN A 84 -3.05 12.33 10.44
C GLN A 84 -1.89 11.72 9.64
N LEU A 85 -1.96 11.71 8.30
CA LEU A 85 -0.86 11.24 7.47
C LEU A 85 0.36 12.19 7.52
N LEU A 86 0.13 13.50 7.58
CA LEU A 86 1.16 14.53 7.65
C LEU A 86 1.83 14.62 9.02
N GLU A 87 1.05 14.50 10.10
CA GLU A 87 1.50 14.64 11.49
C GLU A 87 2.40 13.46 11.91
N ASP A 88 2.13 12.26 11.38
CA ASP A 88 2.92 11.05 11.64
C ASP A 88 4.24 10.97 10.85
N SER A 89 4.78 12.10 10.38
CA SER A 89 6.08 12.22 9.70
C SER A 89 6.24 11.47 8.35
N ILE A 90 5.14 10.94 7.80
CA ILE A 90 5.15 10.11 6.57
C ILE A 90 5.69 10.88 5.36
N ILE A 91 5.30 12.15 5.19
CA ILE A 91 5.78 12.96 4.06
C ILE A 91 7.27 13.25 4.22
N LYS A 92 7.73 13.59 5.43
CA LYS A 92 9.15 13.89 5.72
C LYS A 92 10.08 12.69 5.50
N GLU A 93 9.61 11.48 5.81
CA GLU A 93 10.33 10.24 5.52
C GLU A 93 10.29 9.91 4.02
N SER A 94 9.15 10.11 3.35
CA SER A 94 9.00 9.82 1.91
C SER A 94 9.81 10.75 1.02
N GLU A 95 9.94 12.03 1.39
CA GLU A 95 10.69 13.04 0.63
C GLU A 95 12.21 12.76 0.63
N ASN A 96 12.70 11.97 1.59
CA ASN A 96 14.12 11.60 1.70
C ASN A 96 14.39 10.13 1.36
N CYS A 97 13.40 9.39 0.86
CA CYS A 97 13.54 7.96 0.57
C CYS A 97 13.47 7.70 -0.94
N GLU A 98 14.53 7.12 -1.49
CA GLU A 98 14.53 6.66 -2.90
C GLU A 98 13.65 5.43 -3.15
N ARG A 99 12.98 4.89 -2.11
CA ARG A 99 12.19 3.66 -2.16
C ARG A 99 10.76 3.88 -1.63
N PRO A 100 9.78 3.10 -2.10
CA PRO A 100 8.41 3.16 -1.57
C PRO A 100 8.38 2.87 -0.08
N ILE A 101 7.67 3.71 0.68
CA ILE A 101 7.44 3.51 2.12
C ILE A 101 6.17 2.69 2.32
N TRP A 102 6.29 1.62 3.10
CA TRP A 102 5.19 0.75 3.51
C TRP A 102 4.75 1.12 4.93
N LEU A 103 3.46 1.38 5.12
CA LEU A 103 2.89 1.69 6.43
C LEU A 103 1.75 0.73 6.73
N ASP A 104 1.91 -0.01 7.83
CA ASP A 104 0.85 -0.79 8.45
C ASP A 104 0.20 0.07 9.54
N ARG A 105 -1.11 0.30 9.45
CA ARG A 105 -1.87 1.04 10.46
C ARG A 105 -3.09 0.24 10.90
N SER A 106 -3.07 -0.19 12.16
CA SER A 106 -4.29 -0.45 12.93
C SER A 106 -4.81 0.89 13.46
N LEU A 107 -5.81 1.50 12.82
CA LEU A 107 -6.50 2.65 13.41
C LEU A 107 -7.48 2.16 14.48
N VAL A 108 -7.22 2.51 15.74
CA VAL A 108 -8.22 2.35 16.81
C VAL A 108 -9.21 3.50 16.66
N GLU A 109 -10.46 3.20 16.30
CA GLU A 109 -11.54 4.18 16.42
C GLU A 109 -11.68 4.54 17.91
N ILE A 110 -11.35 5.78 18.26
CA ILE A 110 -11.77 6.34 19.54
C ILE A 110 -13.26 6.63 19.39
N SER A 111 -14.09 5.67 19.81
CA SER A 111 -15.52 5.88 19.98
C SER A 111 -15.72 7.04 20.94
N GLN A 112 -16.09 8.22 20.42
CA GLN A 112 -16.66 9.26 21.26
C GLN A 112 -18.05 8.79 21.67
N GLY A 113 -18.16 8.31 22.90
CA GLY A 113 -19.44 8.02 23.53
C GLY A 113 -20.28 9.30 23.66
N LEU A 114 -21.50 9.23 23.15
CA LEU A 114 -22.66 10.03 23.57
C LEU A 114 -23.81 9.05 23.85
#